data_AF-A0A9X2U3G7-F1
#
_entry.id   AF-A0A9X2U3G7-F1
#
_cell.length_a   1.000
_cell.length_b   1.000
_cell.length_c   1.000
_cell.angle_alpha   90.00
_cell.angle_beta   90.00
_cell.angle_gamma   90.00
#
_symmetry.space_group_name_H-M   'P 1'
#
loop_
_entity.id
_entity.type
_entity.pdbx_description
1 polymer ?
#
loop_
_entity_poly.entity_id
_entity_poly.type
_entity_poly.pdbx_seq_one_letter_code
_entity_poly.pdbx_strand_id
1 'polypeptide(L)'
;MTKRSQASLEADTAGRGTEIPFADGGRILARFGSTGRRSPRAVPRVRDTDAEEERPLESYQAMKSAEVGPEMVKAILLGLSQGDYQEVAGQFVDGFGLSQSSVSRRFQERAQKALEEFENRSLEEENFLALLTYGKRVTGEQMIVCMGVTEAGYKKVLGFTQATSERSEPVIELFRDLIERGLTFEEGILCVIDGSKGLRKAIDEVFGNRAEVQRCQWHKRKNVVGYLPKADQKTWRSRLQRAY
;
A
#
# COMPACT_ATOMS: atom_id res chain seq x y z
N MET A 1 4.01 26.06 56.89
CA MET A 1 3.93 24.61 56.64
C MET A 1 2.54 24.29 56.10
N THR A 2 2.40 24.19 54.78
CA THR A 2 1.14 23.88 54.12
C THR A 2 1.31 22.53 53.44
N LYS A 3 0.65 21.50 53.97
CA LYS A 3 0.74 20.11 53.50
C LYS A 3 0.24 20.02 52.05
N ARG A 4 1.10 19.61 51.11
CA ARG A 4 0.68 19.14 49.79
C ARG A 4 0.04 17.77 49.99
N SER A 5 -1.25 17.63 49.69
CA SER A 5 -1.93 16.35 49.67
C SER A 5 -1.36 15.50 48.53
N GLN A 6 -0.73 14.37 48.87
CA GLN A 6 -0.50 13.29 47.92
C GLN A 6 -1.86 12.69 47.59
N ALA A 7 -2.25 12.76 46.32
CA ALA A 7 -3.39 12.01 45.80
C ALA A 7 -2.83 10.81 45.04
N SER A 8 -3.17 9.61 45.48
CA SER A 8 -2.97 8.39 44.70
C SER A 8 -4.07 8.34 43.63
N LEU A 9 -3.65 8.27 42.37
CA LEU A 9 -4.52 7.92 41.25
C LEU A 9 -4.20 6.47 40.90
N GLU A 10 -5.23 5.61 40.90
CA GLU A 10 -5.11 4.29 40.28
C GLU A 10 -4.74 4.50 38.81
N ALA A 11 -3.49 4.21 38.46
CA ALA A 11 -3.11 4.06 37.08
C ALA A 11 -3.90 2.85 36.56
N ASP A 12 -4.77 3.09 35.58
CA ASP A 12 -5.53 2.08 34.87
C ASP A 12 -4.57 1.25 34.00
N THR A 13 -3.66 0.52 34.66
CA THR A 13 -2.79 -0.45 34.05
C THR A 13 -3.59 -1.74 33.94
N ALA A 14 -3.78 -2.19 32.71
CA ALA A 14 -4.33 -3.50 32.45
C ALA A 14 -3.46 -4.57 33.13
N GLY A 15 -3.87 -4.99 34.34
CA GLY A 15 -3.41 -6.21 34.99
C GLY A 15 -2.02 -6.17 35.64
N ARG A 16 -1.80 -5.30 36.62
CA ARG A 16 -1.07 -5.54 37.90
C ARG A 16 -0.84 -4.18 38.57
N GLY A 17 -1.53 -3.94 39.68
CA GLY A 17 -1.46 -2.70 40.44
C GLY A 17 -0.09 -2.52 41.09
N THR A 18 0.74 -1.69 40.47
CA THR A 18 1.88 -1.07 41.11
C THR A 18 1.49 0.40 41.31
N GLU A 19 1.22 0.81 42.56
CA GLU A 19 0.99 2.22 42.88
C GLU A 19 2.29 2.99 42.63
N ILE A 20 2.34 3.75 41.53
CA ILE A 20 3.44 4.67 41.26
C ILE A 20 3.08 6.00 41.94
N PRO A 21 3.97 6.61 42.74
CA PRO A 21 3.70 7.90 43.35
C PRO A 21 3.72 8.99 42.25
N PHE A 22 2.62 9.75 42.19
CA PHE A 22 2.41 10.77 41.16
C PHE A 22 2.05 12.13 41.77
N ALA A 23 2.41 13.20 41.06
CA ALA A 23 2.01 14.57 41.37
C ALA A 23 1.28 15.21 40.18
N ASP A 24 0.41 16.20 40.46
CA ASP A 24 -0.24 17.02 39.44
C ASP A 24 0.80 17.85 38.68
N GLY A 25 0.99 17.52 37.40
CA GLY A 25 1.86 18.25 36.47
C GLY A 25 1.17 19.46 35.82
N GLY A 26 -0.07 19.78 36.20
CA GLY A 26 -0.89 20.80 35.55
C GLY A 26 -1.71 20.23 34.38
N ARG A 27 -2.26 21.09 33.53
CA ARG A 27 -3.16 20.68 32.43
C ARG A 27 -2.70 21.20 31.08
N ILE A 28 -2.87 20.40 30.03
CA ILE A 28 -2.72 20.82 28.63
C ILE A 28 -4.09 20.96 27.97
N LEU A 29 -4.22 21.90 27.04
CA LEU A 29 -5.44 22.03 26.24
C LEU A 29 -5.37 21.07 25.05
N ALA A 30 -6.12 19.98 25.11
CA ALA A 30 -6.27 19.07 23.97
C ALA A 30 -7.60 19.32 23.26
N ARG A 31 -7.63 19.14 21.94
CA ARG A 31 -8.87 19.28 21.15
C ARG A 31 -9.47 17.90 20.89
N PHE A 32 -10.67 17.69 21.41
CA PHE A 32 -11.44 16.45 21.30
C PHE A 32 -12.46 16.58 20.18
N GLY A 33 -12.37 15.68 19.19
CA GLY A 33 -13.31 15.62 18.08
C GLY A 33 -14.35 14.52 18.27
N SER A 34 -15.62 14.85 18.08
CA SER A 34 -16.70 13.87 17.81
C SER A 34 -17.52 14.42 16.63
N THR A 35 -17.91 13.55 15.70
CA THR A 35 -18.79 13.92 14.55
C THR A 35 -18.36 15.23 13.85
N GLY A 36 -17.07 15.33 13.48
CA GLY A 36 -16.52 16.48 12.75
C GLY A 36 -16.29 17.77 13.55
N ARG A 37 -16.68 17.86 14.84
CA ARG A 37 -16.52 19.07 15.66
C ARG A 37 -15.45 18.88 16.74
N ARG A 38 -14.45 19.78 16.76
CA ARG A 38 -13.37 19.78 17.77
C ARG A 38 -13.68 20.71 18.94
N SER A 39 -13.80 20.18 20.14
CA SER A 39 -13.96 20.90 21.39
C SER A 39 -12.66 20.88 22.21
N PRO A 40 -12.16 22.03 22.70
CA PRO A 40 -11.02 22.02 23.61
C PRO A 40 -11.44 21.45 24.97
N ARG A 41 -10.67 20.52 25.53
CA ARG A 41 -10.76 20.13 26.94
C ARG A 41 -9.37 20.11 27.57
N ALA A 42 -9.33 20.44 28.85
CA ALA A 42 -8.12 20.37 29.64
C ALA A 42 -7.82 18.91 30.01
N VAL A 43 -6.65 18.42 29.66
CA VAL A 43 -6.17 17.07 29.97
C VAL A 43 -5.13 17.18 31.09
N PRO A 44 -5.29 16.46 32.19
CA PRO A 44 -4.30 16.46 33.27
C PRO A 44 -2.97 15.87 32.81
N ARG A 45 -1.87 16.42 33.33
CA ARG A 45 -0.53 15.87 33.19
C ARG A 45 -0.16 15.19 34.51
N VAL A 46 0.46 14.03 34.39
CA VAL A 46 0.90 13.25 35.55
C VAL A 46 2.41 13.28 35.56
N ARG A 47 3.00 13.66 36.70
CA ARG A 47 4.45 13.62 36.90
C ARG A 47 4.79 12.47 37.84
N ASP A 48 5.68 11.59 37.37
CA ASP A 48 6.30 10.54 38.18
C ASP A 48 7.23 11.23 39.18
N THR A 49 6.95 11.09 40.47
CA THR A 49 7.75 11.79 41.49
C THR A 49 9.09 11.11 41.75
N ASP A 50 9.24 9.84 41.38
CA ASP A 50 10.47 9.09 41.61
C ASP A 50 11.44 9.27 40.44
N ALA A 51 10.92 9.28 39.21
CA ALA A 51 11.72 9.55 38.00
C ALA A 51 11.88 11.05 37.69
N GLU A 52 11.16 11.93 38.40
CA GLU A 52 11.02 13.36 38.11
C GLU A 52 10.55 13.72 36.69
N GLU A 53 9.97 12.76 35.95
CA GLU A 53 9.56 12.91 34.55
C GLU A 53 8.04 13.01 34.39
N GLU A 54 7.58 13.70 33.33
CA GLU A 54 6.16 13.67 32.95
C GLU A 54 5.82 12.34 32.28
N ARG A 55 4.85 11.61 32.86
CA ARG A 55 4.31 10.38 32.27
C ARG A 55 3.06 10.73 31.46
N PRO A 56 3.00 10.35 30.17
CA PRO A 56 1.78 10.49 29.41
C PRO A 56 0.70 9.53 29.95
N LEU A 57 -0.55 10.00 30.03
CA LEU A 57 -1.68 9.17 30.41
C LEU A 57 -1.94 8.09 29.36
N GLU A 58 -1.89 6.82 29.74
CA GLU A 58 -2.12 5.68 28.85
C GLU A 58 -3.49 5.75 28.16
N SER A 59 -4.54 6.12 28.91
CA SER A 59 -5.89 6.34 28.36
C SER A 59 -5.93 7.46 27.31
N TYR A 60 -5.16 8.53 27.49
CA TYR A 60 -5.04 9.60 26.50
C TYR A 60 -4.21 9.18 25.28
N GLN A 61 -3.19 8.36 25.47
CA GLN A 61 -2.43 7.75 24.37
C GLN A 61 -3.29 6.78 23.56
N ALA A 62 -4.08 5.92 24.22
CA ALA A 62 -5.02 5.01 23.60
C ALA A 62 -6.11 5.75 22.79
N MET A 63 -6.62 6.87 23.30
CA MET A 63 -7.56 7.72 22.53
C MET A 63 -6.91 8.37 21.31
N LYS A 64 -5.61 8.67 21.35
CA LYS A 64 -4.87 9.17 20.18
C LYS A 64 -4.52 8.08 19.18
N SER A 65 -4.42 6.82 19.62
CA SER A 65 -4.01 5.69 18.78
C SER A 65 -5.15 5.09 17.94
N ALA A 66 -6.36 5.68 17.99
CA ALA A 66 -7.52 5.24 17.19
C ALA A 66 -7.12 4.91 15.75
N GLU A 67 -7.32 3.65 15.37
CA GLU A 67 -6.90 3.13 14.08
C GLU A 67 -7.71 3.74 12.93
N VAL A 68 -7.12 3.80 11.74
CA VAL A 68 -7.88 4.13 10.53
C VAL A 68 -8.80 2.94 10.25
N GLY A 69 -10.12 3.14 10.22
CA GLY A 69 -11.06 2.06 9.90
C GLY A 69 -10.83 1.48 8.50
N PRO A 70 -11.16 0.20 8.25
CA PRO A 70 -11.05 -0.43 6.93
C PRO A 70 -11.82 0.32 5.83
N GLU A 71 -12.88 1.04 6.19
CA GLU A 71 -13.72 1.85 5.30
C GLU A 71 -12.96 3.08 4.77
N MET A 72 -12.17 3.74 5.63
CA MET A 72 -11.32 4.85 5.22
C MET A 72 -10.18 4.37 4.31
N VAL A 73 -9.56 3.23 4.62
CA VAL A 73 -8.56 2.61 3.74
C VAL A 73 -9.18 2.30 2.37
N LYS A 74 -10.39 1.73 2.34
CA LYS A 74 -11.14 1.47 1.11
C LYS A 74 -11.45 2.75 0.34
N ALA A 75 -11.88 3.82 1.01
CA ALA A 75 -12.15 5.12 0.37
C ALA A 75 -10.88 5.70 -0.27
N ILE A 76 -9.74 5.62 0.42
CA ILE A 76 -8.44 6.05 -0.13
C ILE A 76 -8.07 5.22 -1.37
N LEU A 77 -8.21 3.89 -1.31
CA LEU A 77 -7.94 3.00 -2.44
C LEU A 77 -8.88 3.26 -3.64
N LEU A 78 -10.09 3.75 -3.39
CA LEU A 78 -11.05 4.15 -4.43
C LEU A 78 -10.82 5.57 -4.97
N GLY A 79 -9.76 6.26 -4.53
CA GLY A 79 -9.32 7.53 -5.11
C GLY A 79 -9.73 8.78 -4.33
N LEU A 80 -10.06 8.66 -3.05
CA LEU A 80 -10.22 9.84 -2.19
C LEU A 80 -8.91 10.66 -2.19
N SER A 81 -9.00 11.91 -2.63
CA SER A 81 -7.86 12.83 -2.62
C SER A 81 -7.45 13.15 -1.18
N GLN A 82 -6.15 13.33 -0.95
CA GLN A 82 -5.63 13.73 0.36
C GLN A 82 -6.26 15.04 0.86
N GLY A 83 -6.64 15.95 -0.03
CA GLY A 83 -7.32 17.20 0.30
C GLY A 83 -8.72 17.00 0.91
N ASP A 84 -9.40 15.91 0.54
CA ASP A 84 -10.79 15.63 0.92
C ASP A 84 -10.87 14.77 2.19
N TYR A 85 -9.72 14.32 2.72
CA TYR A 85 -9.67 13.47 3.92
C TYR A 85 -10.36 14.12 5.11
N GLN A 86 -10.26 15.43 5.29
CA GLN A 86 -10.83 16.10 6.45
C GLN A 86 -12.37 16.17 6.41
N GLU A 87 -12.94 16.34 5.22
CA GLU A 87 -14.39 16.37 5.01
C GLU A 87 -14.99 14.97 5.18
N VAL A 88 -14.25 13.96 4.70
CA VAL A 88 -14.71 12.58 4.62
C VAL A 88 -14.36 11.78 5.89
N ALA A 89 -13.29 12.12 6.61
CA ALA A 89 -12.90 11.42 7.85
C ALA A 89 -13.95 11.50 8.96
N GLY A 90 -14.76 12.56 8.99
CA GLY A 90 -15.88 12.65 9.94
C GLY A 90 -16.99 11.65 9.68
N GLN A 91 -17.07 11.05 8.48
CA GLN A 91 -18.10 10.09 8.07
C GLN A 91 -17.67 8.63 8.22
N PHE A 92 -16.37 8.36 8.25
CA PHE A 92 -15.81 7.00 8.25
C PHE A 92 -15.09 6.63 9.55
N VAL A 93 -15.06 7.53 10.52
CA VAL A 93 -14.34 7.31 11.78
C VAL A 93 -15.24 7.76 12.94
N ASP A 94 -15.85 6.79 13.60
CA ASP A 94 -16.34 6.96 14.97
C ASP A 94 -15.14 7.00 15.92
N GLY A 95 -14.35 8.09 15.88
CA GLY A 95 -13.08 8.10 16.57
C GLY A 95 -12.38 9.44 16.63
N PHE A 96 -11.85 9.72 17.81
CA PHE A 96 -11.16 10.93 18.22
C PHE A 96 -9.87 11.20 17.42
N GLY A 97 -9.48 12.47 17.29
CA GLY A 97 -8.07 12.86 17.09
C GLY A 97 -7.46 12.68 15.70
N LEU A 98 -8.20 12.24 14.67
CA LEU A 98 -7.64 12.07 13.34
C LEU A 98 -7.60 13.41 12.58
N SER A 99 -6.44 14.07 12.55
CA SER A 99 -6.14 15.06 11.52
C SER A 99 -5.91 14.37 10.18
N GLN A 100 -6.09 15.09 9.06
CA GLN A 100 -5.64 14.66 7.73
C GLN A 100 -4.22 14.09 7.74
N SER A 101 -3.30 14.77 8.45
CA SER A 101 -1.91 14.32 8.60
C SER A 101 -1.78 13.01 9.37
N SER A 102 -2.65 12.76 10.35
CA SER A 102 -2.67 11.50 11.11
C SER A 102 -3.24 10.35 10.29
N VAL A 103 -4.29 10.60 9.48
CA VAL A 103 -4.85 9.61 8.55
C VAL A 103 -3.82 9.24 7.49
N SER A 104 -3.20 10.24 6.87
CA SER A 104 -2.19 10.05 5.83
C SER A 104 -0.99 9.24 6.33
N ARG A 105 -0.41 9.62 7.48
CA ARG A 105 0.72 8.90 8.09
C ARG A 105 0.38 7.44 8.38
N ARG A 106 -0.79 7.17 8.97
CA ARG A 106 -1.21 5.78 9.27
C ARG A 106 -1.49 4.96 8.02
N PHE A 107 -2.06 5.58 6.98
CA PHE A 107 -2.22 4.92 5.70
C PHE A 107 -0.85 4.56 5.11
N GLN A 108 0.11 5.48 5.15
CA GLN A 108 1.48 5.22 4.69
C GLN A 108 2.15 4.08 5.48
N GLU A 109 2.07 4.08 6.82
CA GLU A 109 2.62 3.02 7.66
C GLU A 109 2.04 1.64 7.28
N ARG A 110 0.72 1.54 7.09
CA ARG A 110 0.06 0.29 6.69
C ARG A 110 0.38 -0.11 5.25
N ALA A 111 0.37 0.84 4.33
CA ALA A 111 0.69 0.59 2.93
C ALA A 111 2.15 0.12 2.79
N GLN A 112 3.07 0.71 3.54
CA GLN A 112 4.47 0.28 3.59
C GLN A 112 4.59 -1.15 4.11
N LYS A 113 3.95 -1.50 5.23
CA LYS A 113 3.98 -2.87 5.73
C LYS A 113 3.39 -3.88 4.73
N ALA A 114 2.25 -3.55 4.12
CA ALA A 114 1.65 -4.40 3.10
C ALA A 114 2.51 -4.53 1.84
N LEU A 115 3.25 -3.48 1.47
CA LEU A 115 4.21 -3.50 0.38
C LEU A 115 5.40 -4.39 0.72
N GLU A 116 5.97 -4.25 1.92
CA GLU A 116 7.07 -5.10 2.39
C GLU A 116 6.66 -6.57 2.41
N GLU A 117 5.46 -6.90 2.92
CA GLU A 117 4.92 -8.27 2.88
C GLU A 117 4.75 -8.76 1.42
N PHE A 118 4.26 -7.89 0.54
CA PHE A 118 4.06 -8.22 -0.88
C PHE A 118 5.36 -8.43 -1.64
N GLU A 119 6.39 -7.62 -1.38
CA GLU A 119 7.71 -7.68 -2.01
C GLU A 119 8.54 -8.84 -1.47
N ASN A 120 8.33 -9.30 -0.23
CA ASN A 120 9.12 -10.38 0.37
C ASN A 120 8.42 -11.75 0.44
N ARG A 121 7.13 -11.86 0.09
CA ARG A 121 6.45 -13.17 0.13
C ARG A 121 7.10 -14.18 -0.83
N SER A 122 7.11 -15.44 -0.42
CA SER A 122 7.52 -16.57 -1.24
C SER A 122 6.58 -16.79 -2.44
N LEU A 123 7.15 -17.27 -3.54
CA LEU A 123 6.47 -17.71 -4.75
C LEU A 123 6.61 -19.23 -4.97
N GLU A 124 7.31 -19.94 -4.08
CA GLU A 124 7.63 -21.38 -4.22
C GLU A 124 6.41 -22.30 -4.21
N GLU A 125 5.33 -21.88 -3.54
CA GLU A 125 4.10 -22.69 -3.41
C GLU A 125 3.25 -22.70 -4.70
N GLU A 126 3.59 -21.89 -5.70
CA GLU A 126 2.79 -21.68 -6.89
C GLU A 126 3.63 -21.94 -8.16
N ASN A 127 3.14 -22.80 -9.04
CA ASN A 127 3.71 -22.94 -10.37
C ASN A 127 3.07 -21.96 -11.35
N PHE A 128 3.89 -21.18 -12.05
CA PHE A 128 3.46 -20.14 -12.99
C PHE A 128 3.76 -20.54 -14.43
N LEU A 129 2.71 -20.74 -15.22
CA LEU A 129 2.82 -21.13 -16.63
C LEU A 129 3.17 -19.97 -17.55
N ALA A 130 2.82 -18.74 -17.15
CA ALA A 130 3.05 -17.55 -17.96
C ALA A 130 3.27 -16.30 -17.12
N LEU A 131 4.09 -15.38 -17.64
CA LEU A 131 4.26 -14.02 -17.14
C LEU A 131 3.62 -13.03 -18.10
N LEU A 132 2.77 -12.15 -17.58
CA LEU A 132 2.16 -11.02 -18.28
C LEU A 132 2.86 -9.75 -17.80
N THR A 133 3.77 -9.20 -18.59
CA THR A 133 4.56 -8.03 -18.20
C THR A 133 4.25 -6.84 -19.11
N TYR A 134 3.83 -5.72 -18.52
CA TYR A 134 3.46 -4.53 -19.28
C TYR A 134 3.70 -3.25 -18.50
N GLY A 135 3.79 -2.16 -19.25
CA GLY A 135 3.95 -0.83 -18.70
C GLY A 135 2.61 -0.11 -18.50
N LYS A 136 2.51 0.66 -17.42
CA LYS A 136 1.37 1.53 -17.10
C LYS A 136 1.87 2.86 -16.56
N ARG A 137 1.35 3.97 -17.10
CA ARG A 137 1.58 5.29 -16.51
C ARG A 137 0.68 5.49 -15.28
N VAL A 138 1.30 5.82 -14.16
CA VAL A 138 0.67 6.13 -12.87
C VAL A 138 1.24 7.46 -12.40
N THR A 139 0.39 8.49 -12.27
CA THR A 139 0.80 9.82 -11.78
C THR A 139 2.01 10.41 -12.52
N GLY A 140 2.06 10.22 -13.84
CA GLY A 140 3.16 10.72 -14.69
C GLY A 140 4.35 9.76 -14.82
N GLU A 141 4.54 8.88 -13.84
CA GLU A 141 5.57 7.85 -13.79
C GLU A 141 5.21 6.62 -14.59
N GLN A 142 6.22 5.93 -15.12
CA GLN A 142 6.05 4.70 -15.87
C GLN A 142 6.37 3.50 -14.96
N MET A 143 5.35 2.73 -14.64
CA MET A 143 5.46 1.51 -13.84
C MET A 143 5.41 0.29 -14.74
N ILE A 144 6.28 -0.69 -14.50
CA ILE A 144 6.22 -2.02 -15.10
C ILE A 144 5.62 -2.95 -14.07
N VAL A 145 4.60 -3.71 -14.48
CA VAL A 145 3.92 -4.69 -13.64
C VAL A 145 4.14 -6.07 -14.24
N CYS A 146 4.56 -7.03 -13.41
CA CYS A 146 4.66 -8.44 -13.76
C CYS A 146 3.52 -9.21 -13.07
N MET A 147 2.72 -9.95 -13.84
CA MET A 147 1.70 -10.86 -13.31
C MET A 147 1.98 -12.29 -13.75
N GLY A 148 1.86 -13.24 -12.85
CA GLY A 148 1.94 -14.67 -13.14
C GLY A 148 0.56 -15.24 -13.42
N VAL A 149 0.48 -16.22 -14.31
CA VAL A 149 -0.69 -17.08 -14.51
C VAL A 149 -0.38 -18.42 -13.87
N THR A 150 -1.11 -18.78 -12.82
CA THR A 150 -0.94 -20.07 -12.14
C THR A 150 -1.45 -21.22 -13.01
N GLU A 151 -1.10 -22.46 -12.67
CA GLU A 151 -1.64 -23.67 -13.33
C GLU A 151 -3.17 -23.72 -13.33
N ALA A 152 -3.80 -23.22 -12.27
CA ALA A 152 -5.25 -23.12 -12.17
C ALA A 152 -5.86 -21.99 -13.02
N GLY A 153 -5.04 -21.23 -13.76
CA GLY A 153 -5.46 -20.16 -14.66
C GLY A 153 -5.71 -18.81 -13.98
N TYR A 154 -5.31 -18.63 -12.72
CA TYR A 154 -5.49 -17.38 -11.99
C TYR A 154 -4.32 -16.42 -12.26
N LYS A 155 -4.66 -15.14 -12.42
CA LYS A 155 -3.66 -14.06 -12.55
C LYS A 155 -3.32 -13.52 -11.17
N LYS A 156 -2.04 -13.53 -10.82
CA LYS A 156 -1.51 -12.93 -9.59
C LYS A 156 -0.48 -11.88 -9.95
N VAL A 157 -0.60 -10.66 -9.41
CA VAL A 157 0.48 -9.67 -9.50
C VAL A 157 1.66 -10.20 -8.69
N LEU A 158 2.83 -10.34 -9.30
CA LEU A 158 4.03 -10.88 -8.65
C LEU A 158 4.94 -9.78 -8.12
N GLY A 159 5.06 -8.71 -8.88
CA GLY A 159 5.87 -7.55 -8.52
C GLY A 159 5.69 -6.41 -9.52
N PHE A 160 6.22 -5.26 -9.17
CA PHE A 160 6.25 -4.09 -10.04
C PHE A 160 7.50 -3.28 -9.76
N THR A 161 7.91 -2.47 -10.74
CA THR A 161 9.06 -1.58 -10.61
C THR A 161 8.82 -0.31 -11.42
N GLN A 162 9.45 0.78 -11.02
CA GLN A 162 9.46 2.00 -11.81
C GLN A 162 10.53 1.88 -12.89
N ALA A 163 10.19 2.13 -14.14
CA ALA A 163 11.15 2.10 -15.24
C ALA A 163 10.92 3.25 -16.21
N THR A 164 11.99 3.86 -16.70
CA THR A 164 11.91 4.75 -17.85
C THR A 164 11.85 3.94 -19.15
N SER A 165 11.36 4.55 -20.23
CA SER A 165 11.20 3.86 -21.53
C SER A 165 12.52 3.36 -22.16
N GLU A 166 13.67 3.76 -21.62
CA GLU A 166 14.99 3.53 -22.21
C GLU A 166 15.79 2.43 -21.52
N ARG A 167 15.44 2.05 -20.29
CA ARG A 167 16.27 1.17 -19.45
C ARG A 167 15.60 -0.17 -19.19
N SER A 168 16.31 -1.24 -19.49
CA SER A 168 15.89 -2.62 -19.20
C SER A 168 16.23 -3.05 -17.78
N GLU A 169 17.19 -2.36 -17.15
CA GLU A 169 17.81 -2.74 -15.88
C GLU A 169 16.78 -2.89 -14.75
N PRO A 170 15.82 -1.95 -14.53
CA PRO A 170 14.82 -2.14 -13.47
C PRO A 170 13.96 -3.40 -13.66
N VAL A 171 13.70 -3.77 -14.92
CA VAL A 171 12.89 -4.96 -15.25
C VAL A 171 13.69 -6.24 -15.06
N ILE A 172 14.99 -6.21 -15.35
CA ILE A 172 15.91 -7.32 -15.08
C ILE A 172 15.96 -7.57 -13.57
N GLU A 173 16.15 -6.53 -12.77
CA GLU A 173 16.16 -6.63 -11.31
C GLU A 173 14.82 -7.13 -10.77
N LEU A 174 13.69 -6.65 -11.32
CA LEU A 174 12.38 -7.20 -10.98
C LEU A 174 12.31 -8.71 -11.25
N PHE A 175 12.74 -9.21 -12.41
CA PHE A 175 12.67 -10.64 -12.66
C PHE A 175 13.64 -11.46 -11.80
N ARG A 176 14.82 -10.93 -11.49
CA ARG A 176 15.78 -11.57 -10.57
C ARG A 176 15.19 -11.69 -9.16
N ASP A 177 14.58 -10.63 -8.64
CA ASP A 177 13.85 -10.65 -7.37
C ASP A 177 12.76 -11.74 -7.35
N LEU A 178 11.96 -11.85 -8.42
CA LEU A 178 10.94 -12.89 -8.49
C LEU A 178 11.54 -14.31 -8.44
N ILE A 179 12.67 -14.53 -9.11
CA ILE A 179 13.38 -15.82 -9.08
C ILE A 179 13.94 -16.10 -7.67
N GLU A 180 14.58 -15.10 -7.04
CA GLU A 180 15.09 -15.21 -5.66
C GLU A 180 13.98 -15.55 -4.66
N ARG A 181 12.76 -15.09 -4.91
CA ARG A 181 11.57 -15.39 -4.11
C ARG A 181 10.92 -16.73 -4.43
N GLY A 182 11.45 -17.49 -5.38
CA GLY A 182 10.99 -18.84 -5.71
C GLY A 182 10.18 -18.99 -7.00
N LEU A 183 10.21 -18.01 -7.90
CA LEU A 183 9.65 -18.19 -9.24
C LEU A 183 10.48 -19.22 -10.03
N THR A 184 9.89 -20.39 -10.27
CA THR A 184 10.47 -21.45 -11.10
C THR A 184 10.17 -21.23 -12.58
N PHE A 185 11.10 -21.63 -13.45
CA PHE A 185 10.97 -21.51 -14.91
C PHE A 185 11.80 -22.57 -15.67
N GLU A 186 12.27 -23.60 -14.97
CA GLU A 186 13.13 -24.65 -15.47
C GLU A 186 12.45 -25.46 -16.57
N GLU A 187 11.13 -25.65 -16.51
CA GLU A 187 10.35 -26.32 -17.56
C GLU A 187 10.01 -25.39 -18.74
N GLY A 188 10.44 -24.12 -18.65
CA GLY A 188 10.11 -23.07 -19.59
C GLY A 188 8.96 -22.20 -19.10
N ILE A 189 8.89 -20.98 -19.62
CA ILE A 189 7.88 -19.99 -19.22
C ILE A 189 7.42 -19.16 -20.40
N LEU A 190 6.10 -18.95 -20.51
CA LEU A 190 5.53 -18.08 -21.54
C LEU A 190 5.56 -16.62 -21.07
N CYS A 191 6.33 -15.77 -21.73
CA CYS A 191 6.37 -14.34 -21.44
C CYS A 191 5.52 -13.56 -22.46
N VAL A 192 4.41 -12.98 -22.01
CA VAL A 192 3.51 -12.16 -22.81
C VAL A 192 3.76 -10.67 -22.57
N ILE A 193 4.22 -9.96 -23.61
CA ILE A 193 4.56 -8.53 -23.56
C ILE A 193 3.86 -7.72 -24.66
N ASP A 194 3.78 -6.39 -24.51
CA ASP A 194 3.16 -5.49 -25.51
C ASP A 194 3.99 -5.30 -26.81
N GLY A 195 5.24 -5.80 -26.81
CA GLY A 195 6.22 -5.62 -27.87
C GLY A 195 7.33 -4.61 -27.53
N SER A 196 7.42 -4.17 -26.27
CA SER A 196 8.54 -3.36 -25.77
C SER A 196 9.88 -4.06 -25.98
N LYS A 197 10.83 -3.35 -26.62
CA LYS A 197 12.21 -3.82 -26.81
C LYS A 197 12.94 -3.98 -25.47
N GLY A 198 12.69 -3.10 -24.51
CA GLY A 198 13.28 -3.17 -23.17
C GLY A 198 12.82 -4.40 -22.41
N LEU A 199 11.51 -4.71 -22.45
CA LEU A 199 10.97 -5.94 -21.86
C LEU A 199 11.53 -7.19 -22.55
N ARG A 200 11.61 -7.15 -23.89
CA ARG A 200 12.18 -8.27 -24.65
C ARG A 200 13.63 -8.54 -24.24
N LYS A 201 14.46 -7.50 -24.18
CA LYS A 201 15.86 -7.60 -23.75
C LYS A 201 15.96 -8.17 -22.32
N ALA A 202 15.14 -7.68 -21.39
CA ALA A 202 15.13 -8.17 -20.02
C ALA A 202 14.75 -9.66 -19.92
N ILE A 203 13.76 -10.10 -20.70
CA ILE A 203 13.35 -11.51 -20.76
C ILE A 203 14.48 -12.38 -21.32
N ASP A 204 15.06 -11.97 -22.46
CA ASP A 204 16.15 -12.72 -23.09
C ASP A 204 17.37 -12.81 -22.15
N GLU A 205 17.66 -11.76 -21.36
CA GLU A 205 18.76 -11.74 -20.40
C GLU A 205 18.53 -12.65 -19.18
N VAL A 206 17.32 -12.65 -18.61
CA VAL A 206 17.03 -13.36 -17.36
C VAL A 206 16.65 -14.81 -17.60
N PHE A 207 15.75 -15.07 -18.55
CA PHE A 207 15.17 -16.40 -18.78
C PHE A 207 15.81 -17.13 -19.97
N GLY A 208 16.53 -16.42 -20.84
CA GLY A 208 17.26 -17.00 -21.96
C GLY A 208 16.38 -17.88 -22.86
N ASN A 209 16.88 -19.07 -23.19
CA ASN A 209 16.19 -20.04 -24.04
C ASN A 209 15.02 -20.77 -23.35
N ARG A 210 14.77 -20.53 -22.07
CA ARG A 210 13.62 -21.07 -21.34
C ARG A 210 12.36 -20.21 -21.53
N ALA A 211 12.51 -18.97 -22.02
CA ALA A 211 11.37 -18.09 -22.26
C ALA A 211 10.87 -18.17 -23.70
N GLU A 212 9.59 -18.51 -23.84
CA GLU A 212 8.85 -18.29 -25.08
C GLU A 212 8.18 -16.93 -25.04
N VAL A 213 8.50 -16.05 -25.99
CA VAL A 213 8.01 -14.67 -25.97
C VAL A 213 6.84 -14.49 -26.93
N GLN A 214 5.66 -14.27 -26.38
CA GLN A 214 4.47 -13.94 -27.14
C GLN A 214 4.15 -12.45 -27.06
N ARG A 215 3.76 -11.87 -28.21
CA ARG A 215 3.20 -10.53 -28.21
C ARG A 215 1.73 -10.54 -27.80
N CYS A 216 1.36 -9.68 -26.85
CA CYS A 216 -0.01 -9.48 -26.42
C CYS A 216 -0.91 -9.09 -27.60
N GLN A 217 -1.85 -9.98 -27.93
CA GLN A 217 -2.77 -9.79 -29.06
C GLN A 217 -3.69 -8.57 -28.86
N TRP A 218 -4.07 -8.26 -27.61
CA TRP A 218 -4.86 -7.07 -27.31
C TRP A 218 -4.11 -5.78 -27.69
N HIS A 219 -2.86 -5.64 -27.25
CA HIS A 219 -2.02 -4.48 -27.60
C HIS A 219 -1.74 -4.43 -29.10
N LYS A 220 -1.42 -5.57 -29.73
CA LYS A 220 -1.22 -5.63 -31.18
C LYS A 220 -2.47 -5.17 -31.94
N ARG A 221 -3.65 -5.65 -31.57
CA ARG A 221 -4.92 -5.25 -32.17
C ARG A 221 -5.20 -3.77 -31.96
N LYS A 222 -5.01 -3.24 -30.74
CA LYS A 222 -5.17 -1.82 -30.45
C LYS A 222 -4.25 -0.96 -31.33
N ASN A 223 -2.98 -1.36 -31.47
CA ASN A 223 -2.01 -0.67 -32.31
C ASN A 223 -2.43 -0.64 -33.77
N VAL A 224 -2.84 -1.79 -34.34
CA VAL A 224 -3.29 -1.87 -35.74
C VAL A 224 -4.56 -1.04 -35.97
N VAL A 225 -5.57 -1.23 -35.12
CA VAL A 225 -6.86 -0.53 -35.25
C VAL A 225 -6.70 0.98 -35.06
N GLY A 226 -5.74 1.43 -34.25
CA GLY A 226 -5.45 2.84 -34.02
C GLY A 226 -5.02 3.62 -35.26
N TYR A 227 -4.45 2.95 -36.27
CA TYR A 227 -4.06 3.56 -37.55
C TYR A 227 -5.22 3.66 -38.55
N LEU A 228 -6.38 3.05 -38.27
CA LEU A 228 -7.51 3.02 -39.19
C LEU A 228 -8.46 4.21 -38.96
N PRO A 229 -9.17 4.67 -40.02
CA PRO A 229 -10.25 5.63 -39.89
C PRO A 229 -11.29 5.18 -38.85
N LYS A 230 -11.84 6.12 -38.07
CA LYS A 230 -12.78 5.82 -36.97
C LYS A 230 -13.95 4.93 -37.39
N ALA A 231 -14.47 5.14 -38.61
CA ALA A 231 -15.57 4.36 -39.18
C ALA A 231 -15.23 2.86 -39.31
N ASP A 232 -13.98 2.53 -39.61
CA ASP A 232 -13.54 1.17 -39.88
C ASP A 232 -13.12 0.41 -38.61
N GLN A 233 -12.80 1.13 -37.53
CA GLN A 233 -12.20 0.55 -36.33
C GLN A 233 -13.06 -0.53 -35.68
N LYS A 234 -14.39 -0.37 -35.64
CA LYS A 234 -15.30 -1.37 -35.05
C LYS A 234 -15.24 -2.69 -35.82
N THR A 235 -15.37 -2.61 -37.14
CA THR A 235 -15.35 -3.76 -38.05
C THR A 235 -14.03 -4.50 -37.95
N TRP A 236 -12.90 -3.79 -38.03
CA TRP A 236 -11.58 -4.42 -37.95
C TRP A 236 -11.24 -4.96 -36.58
N ARG A 237 -11.67 -4.32 -35.49
CA ARG A 237 -11.50 -4.86 -34.14
C ARG A 237 -12.20 -6.21 -33.99
N SER A 238 -13.43 -6.35 -34.49
CA SER A 238 -14.17 -7.61 -34.47
C SER A 238 -13.53 -8.68 -35.36
N ARG A 239 -13.07 -8.32 -36.57
CA ARG A 239 -12.37 -9.26 -37.46
C ARG A 239 -11.07 -9.78 -36.84
N LEU A 240 -10.23 -8.88 -36.32
CA LEU A 240 -8.98 -9.25 -35.67
C LEU A 240 -9.22 -10.08 -34.40
N GLN A 241 -10.31 -9.86 -33.67
CA GLN A 241 -10.63 -10.69 -32.50
C GLN A 241 -11.04 -12.13 -32.84
N ARG A 242 -11.54 -12.39 -34.05
CA ARG A 242 -11.90 -13.74 -34.49
C ARG A 242 -10.75 -14.51 -35.12
N ALA A 243 -9.69 -13.80 -35.54
CA ALA A 243 -8.53 -14.39 -36.21
C ALA A 243 -7.51 -14.99 -35.22
N TYR A 244 -7.60 -14.62 -33.95
CA TYR A 244 -6.84 -15.17 -32.84
C TYR A 244 -7.81 -15.88 -31.89
#